data_AF-A0A9E0YE99-F1
#
_entry.id   AF-A0A9E0YE99-F1
#
_cell.length_a   1.000
_cell.length_b   1.000
_cell.length_c   1.000
_cell.angle_alpha   90.00
_cell.angle_beta   90.00
_cell.angle_gamma   90.00
#
_symmetry.space_group_name_H-M   'P 1'
#
loop_
_entity.id
_entity.type
_entity.pdbx_description
1 polymer ?
#
loop_
_entity_poly.entity_id
_entity_poly.type
_entity_poly.pdbx_seq_one_letter_code
_entity_poly.pdbx_strand_id
1 'polypeptide(L)'
;MTGIHVAYALPLLVIGWTGLHMRKSVIGGTVAFLVAWQGVLALAAISVFQRAKPAEGAVLLWVLVFGAAIALASLLVLGLRRYYSDRDVRWRRNEEIRH
;
A
#
# COMPACT_ATOMS: atom_id res chain seq x y z
N MET A 1 1.30 -20.27 -18.61
CA MET A 1 1.19 -18.89 -18.10
C MET A 1 1.04 -18.80 -16.57
N THR A 2 0.49 -19.81 -15.89
CA THR A 2 0.32 -19.84 -14.42
C THR A 2 1.61 -19.82 -13.61
N GLY A 3 2.63 -20.56 -14.06
CA GLY A 3 3.91 -20.66 -13.31
C GLY A 3 4.61 -19.32 -13.09
N ILE A 4 4.55 -18.41 -14.06
CA ILE A 4 5.19 -17.09 -13.98
C ILE A 4 4.49 -16.18 -12.96
N HIS A 5 3.15 -16.24 -12.91
CA HIS A 5 2.39 -15.41 -11.98
C HIS A 5 2.55 -15.89 -10.53
N VAL A 6 2.60 -17.20 -10.29
CA VAL A 6 2.88 -17.76 -8.95
C VAL A 6 4.31 -17.45 -8.52
N ALA A 7 5.28 -17.58 -9.44
CA ALA A 7 6.69 -17.26 -9.19
C ALA A 7 6.90 -15.78 -8.84
N TYR A 8 6.05 -14.87 -9.32
CA TYR A 8 6.11 -13.45 -8.99
C TYR A 8 5.29 -13.08 -7.74
N ALA A 9 4.12 -13.72 -7.56
CA ALA A 9 3.21 -13.38 -6.48
C ALA A 9 3.68 -13.84 -5.10
N LEU A 10 4.27 -15.04 -4.99
CA LEU A 10 4.76 -15.57 -3.72
C LEU A 10 5.87 -14.71 -3.11
N PRO A 11 6.91 -14.28 -3.87
CA PRO A 11 7.91 -13.35 -3.35
C PRO A 11 7.29 -12.03 -2.87
N LEU A 12 6.33 -11.46 -3.60
CA LEU A 12 5.67 -10.22 -3.18
C LEU A 12 4.91 -10.37 -1.86
N LEU A 13 4.23 -11.51 -1.66
CA LEU A 13 3.56 -11.81 -0.39
C LEU A 13 4.56 -11.94 0.74
N VAL A 14 5.67 -12.66 0.53
CA VAL A 14 6.71 -12.84 1.56
C VAL A 14 7.38 -11.51 1.90
N ILE A 15 7.77 -10.72 0.90
CA ILE A 15 8.40 -9.41 1.10
C ILE A 15 7.45 -8.46 1.84
N GLY A 16 6.19 -8.39 1.40
CA GLY A 16 5.19 -7.53 2.02
C GLY A 16 4.86 -7.96 3.46
N TRP A 17 4.73 -9.26 3.71
CA TRP A 17 4.52 -9.79 5.07
C TRP A 17 5.71 -9.50 5.99
N THR A 18 6.92 -9.82 5.54
CA THR A 18 8.14 -9.58 6.31
C THR A 18 8.35 -8.09 6.56
N GLY A 19 8.11 -7.25 5.55
CA GLY A 19 8.17 -5.79 5.65
C GLY A 19 7.14 -5.22 6.64
N LEU A 20 5.93 -5.81 6.72
CA LEU A 20 4.92 -5.42 7.70
C LEU A 20 5.38 -5.74 9.12
N HIS A 21 6.01 -6.88 9.35
CA HIS A 21 6.53 -7.27 10.68
C HIS A 21 7.79 -6.51 11.08
N MET A 22 8.62 -6.12 10.12
CA MET A 22 9.87 -5.38 10.36
C MET A 22 9.70 -3.86 10.29
N ARG A 23 8.48 -3.35 10.12
CA ARG A 23 8.23 -1.92 9.92
C ARG A 23 8.68 -1.10 11.13
N LYS A 24 9.57 -0.12 10.90
CA LYS A 24 9.97 0.90 11.89
C LYS A 24 9.18 2.19 11.77
N SER A 25 8.40 2.35 10.69
CA SER A 25 7.64 3.55 10.39
C SER A 25 6.32 3.22 9.71
N VAL A 26 5.37 4.16 9.80
CA VAL A 26 4.06 4.07 9.13
C VAL A 26 4.25 3.96 7.61
N ILE A 27 5.20 4.71 7.03
CA ILE A 27 5.55 4.63 5.60
C ILE A 27 6.00 3.23 5.22
N GLY A 28 6.92 2.64 6.00
CA GLY A 28 7.40 1.29 5.76
C GLY A 28 6.28 0.26 5.82
N GLY A 29 5.34 0.43 6.76
CA GLY A 29 4.13 -0.39 6.85
C GLY A 29 3.23 -0.27 5.63
N THR A 30 2.96 0.96 5.17
CA THR A 30 2.15 1.19 3.96
C THR A 30 2.80 0.56 2.73
N VAL A 31 4.10 0.77 2.52
CA VAL A 31 4.81 0.20 1.37
C VAL A 31 4.78 -1.32 1.41
N ALA A 32 5.04 -1.92 2.57
CA ALA A 32 4.98 -3.37 2.74
C ALA A 32 3.58 -3.94 2.49
N PHE A 33 2.53 -3.24 2.95
CA PHE A 33 1.14 -3.60 2.65
C PHE A 33 0.86 -3.56 1.14
N LEU A 34 1.27 -2.50 0.45
CA LEU A 34 1.08 -2.38 -1.00
C LEU A 34 1.81 -3.49 -1.77
N VAL A 35 3.01 -3.87 -1.34
CA VAL A 35 3.77 -4.97 -1.93
C VAL A 35 3.03 -6.30 -1.74
N ALA A 36 2.55 -6.60 -0.53
CA ALA A 36 1.74 -7.80 -0.28
C ALA A 36 0.46 -7.79 -1.14
N TRP A 37 -0.19 -6.62 -1.24
CA TRP A 37 -1.42 -6.44 -2.01
C TRP A 37 -1.25 -6.78 -3.50
N GLN A 38 -0.12 -6.37 -4.10
CA GLN A 38 0.21 -6.73 -5.48
C GLN A 38 0.36 -8.25 -5.66
N GLY A 39 0.92 -8.95 -4.67
CA GLY A 39 0.99 -10.41 -4.66
C GLY A 39 -0.39 -11.07 -4.63
N VAL A 40 -1.32 -10.57 -3.81
CA VAL A 40 -2.71 -11.06 -3.76
C VAL A 40 -3.41 -10.86 -5.11
N LEU A 41 -3.27 -9.68 -5.71
CA LEU A 41 -3.85 -9.36 -7.01
C LEU A 41 -3.32 -10.28 -8.12
N ALA A 42 -2.01 -10.55 -8.13
CA ALA A 42 -1.41 -11.44 -9.10
C ALA A 42 -1.96 -12.88 -8.99
N LEU A 43 -2.15 -13.41 -7.77
CA LEU A 43 -2.78 -14.74 -7.58
C LEU A 43 -4.26 -14.74 -7.96
N ALA A 44 -4.98 -13.69 -7.56
CA ALA A 44 -6.40 -13.59 -7.85
C ALA A 44 -6.63 -13.48 -9.38
N ALA A 45 -5.83 -12.70 -10.10
CA ALA A 45 -5.88 -12.59 -11.55
C ALA A 45 -5.73 -13.97 -12.23
N ILE A 46 -4.82 -14.82 -11.75
CA ILE A 46 -4.68 -16.20 -12.24
C ILE A 46 -6.02 -16.95 -12.11
N SER A 47 -6.65 -16.91 -10.94
CA SER A 47 -7.90 -17.65 -10.72
C SER A 47 -9.03 -17.22 -11.67
N VAL A 48 -9.12 -15.93 -11.96
CA VAL A 48 -10.15 -15.37 -12.85
C VAL A 48 -9.87 -15.70 -14.31
N PHE A 49 -8.64 -15.48 -14.78
CA PHE A 49 -8.27 -15.72 -16.17
C PHE A 49 -8.28 -17.21 -16.53
N GLN A 50 -7.94 -18.09 -15.58
CA GLN A 50 -7.98 -19.53 -15.82
C GLN A 50 -9.40 -20.12 -15.87
N ARG A 51 -10.35 -19.53 -15.12
CA ARG A 51 -11.71 -20.07 -14.99
C ARG A 51 -12.73 -19.35 -15.86
N ALA A 52 -12.32 -18.26 -16.54
CA ALA A 52 -13.20 -17.42 -17.37
C ALA A 52 -14.50 -17.01 -16.64
N LYS A 53 -14.38 -16.65 -15.36
CA LYS A 53 -15.53 -16.29 -14.51
C LYS A 53 -15.65 -14.77 -14.39
N PRO A 54 -16.55 -14.12 -15.15
CA PRO A 54 -16.67 -12.67 -15.17
C PRO A 54 -17.05 -12.07 -13.81
N ALA A 55 -17.84 -12.79 -13.01
CA ALA A 55 -18.19 -12.38 -11.65
C ALA A 55 -16.96 -12.29 -10.72
N GLU A 56 -16.04 -13.26 -10.80
CA GLU A 56 -14.80 -13.23 -10.02
C GLU A 56 -13.87 -12.08 -10.48
N GLY A 57 -13.89 -11.73 -11.78
CA GLY A 57 -13.19 -10.57 -12.32
C GLY A 57 -13.72 -9.24 -11.80
N ALA A 58 -15.04 -9.09 -11.64
CA ALA A 58 -15.63 -7.91 -11.04
C ALA A 58 -15.22 -7.74 -9.57
N VAL A 59 -15.16 -8.83 -8.81
CA VAL A 59 -14.66 -8.82 -7.42
C VAL A 59 -13.21 -8.36 -7.37
N LEU A 60 -12.36 -8.83 -8.29
CA LEU A 60 -10.97 -8.37 -8.39
C LEU A 60 -10.85 -6.86 -8.64
N LEU A 61 -11.74 -6.32 -9.46
CA LEU A 61 -11.80 -4.90 -9.76
C LEU A 61 -12.14 -4.08 -8.51
N TRP A 62 -13.11 -4.54 -7.71
CA TRP A 62 -13.45 -3.93 -6.43
C TRP A 62 -12.32 -4.02 -5.41
N VAL A 63 -11.62 -5.16 -5.36
CA VAL A 63 -10.41 -5.33 -4.55
C VAL A 63 -9.36 -4.29 -4.99
N LEU A 64 -9.10 -4.15 -6.29
CA LEU A 64 -8.16 -3.15 -6.80
C LEU A 64 -8.52 -1.71 -6.37
N VAL A 65 -9.79 -1.34 -6.49
CA VAL A 65 -10.31 -0.02 -6.05
C VAL A 65 -10.10 0.19 -4.55
N PHE A 66 -10.38 -0.83 -3.73
CA PHE A 66 -10.19 -0.75 -2.29
C PHE A 66 -8.71 -0.58 -1.90
N GLY A 67 -7.82 -1.32 -2.57
CA GLY A 67 -6.37 -1.18 -2.38
C GLY A 67 -5.86 0.21 -2.75
N ALA A 68 -6.34 0.78 -3.86
CA ALA A 68 -6.00 2.14 -4.29
C ALA A 68 -6.50 3.19 -3.29
N ALA A 69 -7.70 3.01 -2.73
CA ALA A 69 -8.23 3.90 -1.69
C ALA A 69 -7.37 3.88 -0.41
N ILE A 70 -6.93 2.69 0.03
CA ILE A 70 -6.03 2.55 1.20
C ILE A 70 -4.67 3.21 0.92
N ALA A 71 -4.14 3.07 -0.30
CA ALA A 71 -2.90 3.72 -0.70
C ALA A 71 -3.01 5.25 -0.63
N LEU A 72 -4.09 5.80 -1.18
CA LEU A 72 -4.39 7.24 -1.15
C LEU A 72 -4.58 7.74 0.28
N ALA A 73 -5.31 7.02 1.12
CA ALA A 73 -5.48 7.37 2.53
C ALA A 73 -4.14 7.42 3.26
N SER A 74 -3.24 6.46 2.98
CA SER A 74 -1.92 6.44 3.57
C SER A 74 -1.06 7.64 3.13
N LEU A 75 -1.12 8.00 1.85
CA LEU A 75 -0.45 9.20 1.33
C LEU A 75 -1.02 10.49 1.94
N LEU A 76 -2.34 10.56 2.13
CA LEU A 76 -2.99 11.70 2.77
C LEU A 76 -2.53 11.85 4.22
N VAL A 77 -2.49 10.76 4.99
CA VAL A 77 -1.99 10.75 6.37
C VAL A 77 -0.54 11.24 6.43
N LEU A 78 0.29 10.84 5.47
CA LEU A 78 1.67 11.30 5.37
C LEU A 78 1.78 12.79 5.04
N GLY A 79 0.97 13.26 4.09
CA GLY A 79 0.88 14.68 3.73
C GLY A 79 0.47 15.53 4.93
N LEU A 80 -0.56 15.10 5.67
CA LEU A 80 -1.03 15.78 6.88
C LEU A 80 0.05 15.80 7.96
N ARG A 81 0.70 14.67 8.24
CA ARG A 81 1.77 14.60 9.24
C ARG A 81 2.92 15.56 8.91
N ARG A 82 3.32 15.63 7.65
CA ARG A 82 4.36 16.56 7.20
C ARG A 82 3.90 18.01 7.31
N TYR A 83 2.68 18.32 6.87
CA TYR A 83 2.11 19.66 6.93
C TYR A 83 2.07 20.21 8.36
N TYR A 84 1.58 19.42 9.32
CA TYR A 84 1.54 19.83 10.73
C TYR A 84 2.93 19.98 11.33
N SER A 85 3.85 19.04 11.05
CA SER A 85 5.25 19.14 11.49
C SER A 85 5.92 20.44 10.99
N ASP A 86 5.75 20.77 9.71
CA ASP A 86 6.32 22.00 9.13
C ASP A 86 5.65 23.26 9.67
N ARG A 87 4.37 23.17 10.08
CA ARG A 87 3.66 24.28 10.74
C ARG A 87 4.21 24.53 12.14
N ASP A 88 4.41 23.48 12.93
CA ASP A 88 4.92 23.57 14.30
C ASP A 88 6.35 24.11 14.35
N VAL A 89 7.19 23.70 13.40
CA VAL A 89 8.56 24.22 13.27
C VAL A 89 8.55 25.71 12.90
N ARG A 90 7.70 26.12 11.94
CA ARG A 90 7.58 27.53 11.55
C ARG A 90 7.03 28.39 12.68
N TRP A 91 6.10 27.87 13.46
CA TRP A 91 5.51 28.58 14.59
C TRP A 91 6.55 28.82 15.68
N ARG A 92 7.29 27.79 16.12
CA ARG A 92 8.37 27.93 17.12
C ARG A 92 9.45 28.92 16.70
N ARG A 93 9.92 28.84 15.45
CA ARG A 93 10.92 29.78 14.92
C ARG A 93 10.42 31.23 14.94
N ASN A 94 9.12 31.46 14.70
CA ASN A 94 8.55 32.80 14.73
C ASN A 94 8.38 33.34 16.16
N GLU A 95 8.21 32.47 17.16
CA GLU A 95 8.25 32.89 18.57
C GLU A 95 9.66 33.28 19.01
N GLU A 96 10.68 32.51 18.61
CA GLU A 96 12.08 32.82 18.90
C GLU A 96 12.56 34.15 18.30
N ILE A 97 11.99 34.60 17.18
CA ILE A 97 12.31 35.90 16.55
C ILE A 97 11.57 37.06 17.25
N ARG A 98 10.48 36.78 17.98
CA ARG A 98 9.69 37.80 18.69
C ARG A 98 10.22 38.12 20.08
N HIS A 99 11.06 37.26 20.65
CA HIS A 99 11.69 37.42 21.96
C HIS A 99 13.16 37.77 21.83
#